data_AF-A0A2V9BJF7-F1
#
_entry.id   AF-A0A2V9BJF7-F1
#
_cell.length_a   1.000
_cell.length_b   1.000
_cell.length_c   1.000
_cell.angle_alpha   90.00
_cell.angle_beta   90.00
_cell.angle_gamma   90.00
#
_symmetry.space_group_name_H-M   'P 1'
#
loop_
_entity.id
_entity.type
_entity.pdbx_description
1 polymer ?
#
loop_
_entity_poly.entity_id
_entity_poly.type
_entity_poly.pdbx_seq_one_letter_code
_entity_poly.pdbx_strand_id
1 'polypeptide(L)'
;MGPLRRREPQGTFEAPAAATDHPLRLALEACVARLSPHYRNVFLLFEVEGFSHSEIAAMLGISEASSKNMLYQAKRKLRRLLSESEKSVKSEPS
;
A
#
# COMPACT_ATOMS: atom_id res chain seq x y z
N MET A 1 -14.29 -2.56 -24.06
CA MET A 1 -14.23 -1.88 -22.75
C MET A 1 -15.34 -2.46 -21.88
N GLY A 2 -15.01 -3.52 -21.12
CA GLY A 2 -15.96 -4.20 -20.23
C GLY A 2 -16.13 -3.46 -18.90
N PRO A 3 -17.24 -3.66 -18.19
CA PRO A 3 -17.51 -2.93 -16.96
C PRO A 3 -16.47 -3.29 -15.89
N LEU A 4 -15.88 -2.26 -15.27
CA LEU A 4 -15.11 -2.41 -14.04
C LEU A 4 -16.02 -3.10 -13.02
N ARG A 5 -15.75 -4.37 -12.70
CA ARG A 5 -16.49 -5.09 -11.68
C ARG A 5 -16.20 -4.39 -10.36
N ARG A 6 -17.12 -3.52 -9.94
CA ARG A 6 -17.20 -3.05 -8.56
C ARG A 6 -17.43 -4.30 -7.72
N ARG A 7 -16.38 -4.79 -7.05
CA ARG A 7 -16.56 -5.76 -5.98
C ARG A 7 -17.29 -5.01 -4.88
N GLU A 8 -18.54 -5.39 -4.63
CA GLU A 8 -19.27 -4.98 -3.44
C GLU A 8 -18.39 -5.28 -2.21
N PRO A 9 -18.25 -4.35 -1.25
CA PRO A 9 -17.48 -4.60 -0.03
C PRO A 9 -18.22 -5.65 0.81
N GLN A 10 -17.90 -6.92 0.58
CA GLN A 10 -18.35 -8.03 1.42
C GLN A 10 -17.53 -8.00 2.71
N GLY A 11 -18.03 -7.27 3.70
CA GLY A 11 -17.50 -7.27 5.06
C GLY A 11 -17.58 -5.91 5.71
N THR A 12 -18.52 -5.76 6.65
CA THR A 12 -18.32 -4.85 7.79
C THR A 12 -17.08 -5.34 8.53
N PHE A 13 -15.90 -4.86 8.14
CA PHE A 13 -14.68 -5.06 8.92
C PHE A 13 -14.80 -4.17 10.14
N GLU A 14 -15.49 -4.68 11.16
CA GLU A 14 -15.44 -4.11 12.50
C GLU A 14 -14.02 -4.37 12.99
N ALA A 15 -13.12 -3.42 12.70
CA ALA A 15 -11.77 -3.46 13.22
C ALA A 15 -11.86 -3.52 14.75
N PRO A 16 -11.18 -4.45 15.43
CA PRO A 16 -11.21 -4.50 16.88
C PRO A 16 -10.68 -3.15 17.41
N ALA A 17 -11.56 -2.40 18.09
CA ALA A 17 -11.29 -1.05 18.60
C ALA A 17 -10.07 -0.96 19.55
N ALA A 18 -9.53 -2.11 19.98
CA ALA A 18 -8.39 -2.22 20.88
C ALA A 18 -7.01 -2.27 20.18
N ALA A 19 -6.93 -2.29 18.84
CA ALA A 19 -5.68 -2.46 18.09
C ALA A 19 -5.22 -1.20 17.32
N THR A 20 -5.84 -0.05 17.57
CA THR A 20 -5.58 1.21 16.85
C THR A 20 -4.14 1.70 17.02
N ASP A 21 -3.53 1.40 18.17
CA ASP A 21 -2.18 1.86 18.53
C ASP A 21 -1.09 0.78 18.41
N HIS A 22 -1.32 -0.27 17.62
CA HIS A 22 -0.29 -1.30 17.45
C HIS A 22 0.96 -0.66 16.79
N PRO A 23 2.15 -0.67 17.42
CA PRO A 23 3.32 0.07 16.91
C PRO A 23 3.70 -0.29 15.48
N LEU A 24 3.60 -1.57 15.13
CA LEU A 24 3.85 -2.06 13.76
C LEU A 24 2.85 -1.50 12.73
N ARG A 25 1.59 -1.30 13.13
CA ARG A 25 0.56 -0.73 12.26
C ARG A 25 0.86 0.75 11.98
N LEU A 26 1.12 1.53 13.03
CA LEU A 26 1.48 2.96 12.91
C LEU A 26 2.74 3.16 12.06
N ALA A 27 3.76 2.31 12.24
CA ALA A 27 4.98 2.34 11.44
C ALA A 27 4.70 2.04 9.96
N LEU A 28 3.85 1.06 9.66
CA LEU A 28 3.46 0.73 8.29
C LEU A 28 2.69 1.88 7.64
N GLU A 29 1.69 2.44 8.33
CA GLU A 29 0.90 3.57 7.83
C GLU A 29 1.79 4.79 7.51
N ALA A 30 2.72 5.12 8.41
CA ALA A 30 3.71 6.17 8.18
C ALA A 30 4.62 5.87 6.97
N CYS A 31 5.05 4.62 6.78
CA CYS A 31 5.86 4.23 5.62
C CYS A 31 5.08 4.32 4.30
N VAL A 32 3.81 3.91 4.28
CA VAL A 32 2.92 4.04 3.12
C VAL A 32 2.66 5.52 2.80
N ALA A 33 2.54 6.38 3.81
CA ALA A 33 2.43 7.82 3.65
C ALA A 33 3.71 8.47 3.07
N ARG A 34 4.88 7.81 3.14
CA ARG A 34 6.14 8.28 2.52
C ARG A 34 6.32 7.83 1.06
N LEU A 35 5.45 6.97 0.54
CA LEU A 35 5.42 6.68 -0.90
C LEU A 35 4.92 7.89 -1.69
N SER A 36 5.42 8.06 -2.92
CA SER A 36 4.84 9.06 -3.83
C SER A 36 3.38 8.68 -4.13
N PRO A 37 2.50 9.66 -4.44
CA PRO A 37 1.08 9.40 -4.68
C PRO A 37 0.84 8.31 -5.73
N HIS A 38 1.62 8.34 -6.81
CA HIS A 38 1.55 7.36 -7.88
C HIS A 38 1.88 5.92 -7.42
N TYR A 39 2.92 5.73 -6.61
CA TYR A 39 3.27 4.41 -6.08
C TYR A 39 2.28 3.93 -5.02
N ARG A 40 1.81 4.86 -4.17
CA ARG A 40 0.80 4.56 -3.15
C ARG A 40 -0.50 4.09 -3.77
N ASN A 41 -1.01 4.80 -4.78
CA ASN A 41 -2.28 4.46 -5.42
C ASN A 41 -2.23 3.08 -6.06
N VAL A 42 -1.18 2.78 -6.85
CA VAL A 42 -1.03 1.46 -7.47
C VAL A 42 -0.89 0.36 -6.41
N PHE A 43 -0.16 0.62 -5.32
CA PHE A 43 0.00 -0.34 -4.23
C PHE A 43 -1.32 -0.63 -3.51
N LEU A 44 -2.07 0.39 -3.11
CA LEU A 44 -3.36 0.23 -2.43
C LEU A 44 -4.39 -0.45 -3.33
N LEU A 45 -4.53 0.02 -4.57
CA LEU A 45 -5.48 -0.58 -5.51
C LEU A 45 -5.18 -2.06 -5.79
N PHE A 46 -3.91 -2.47 -5.80
CA PHE A 46 -3.55 -3.86 -6.06
C PHE A 46 -3.60 -4.73 -4.79
N GLU A 47 -2.88 -4.36 -3.73
CA GLU A 47 -2.70 -5.20 -2.54
C GLU A 47 -3.87 -5.12 -1.55
N VAL A 48 -4.57 -3.97 -1.50
CA VAL A 48 -5.65 -3.75 -0.54
C VAL A 48 -7.01 -3.94 -1.20
N GLU A 49 -7.23 -3.29 -2.35
CA GLU A 49 -8.52 -3.36 -3.06
C GLU A 49 -8.63 -4.60 -3.98
N GLY A 50 -7.50 -5.20 -4.36
CA GLY A 50 -7.47 -6.42 -5.17
C GLY A 50 -7.72 -6.21 -6.68
N PHE A 51 -7.51 -4.99 -7.20
CA PHE A 51 -7.62 -4.71 -8.64
C PHE A 51 -6.45 -5.30 -9.43
N SER A 52 -6.74 -5.73 -10.65
CA SER A 52 -5.71 -6.18 -11.60
C SER A 52 -4.92 -5.02 -12.19
N HIS A 53 -3.74 -5.31 -12.74
CA HIS A 53 -2.92 -4.28 -13.43
C HIS A 53 -3.65 -3.61 -14.60
N SER A 54 -4.52 -4.35 -15.30
CA SER A 54 -5.32 -3.82 -16.41
C SER A 54 -6.36 -2.82 -15.93
N GLU A 55 -7.06 -3.13 -14.84
CA GLU A 55 -8.03 -2.22 -14.22
C GLU A 55 -7.35 -0.97 -13.66
N ILE A 56 -6.22 -1.12 -12.97
CA ILE A 56 -5.44 0.01 -12.44
C ILE A 56 -4.91 0.88 -13.57
N ALA A 57 -4.41 0.28 -14.65
CA ALA A 57 -3.93 1.00 -15.83
C ALA A 57 -5.05 1.86 -16.45
N ALA A 58 -6.25 1.29 -16.60
CA ALA A 58 -7.41 2.01 -17.09
C ALA A 58 -7.85 3.14 -16.14
N MET A 59 -7.87 2.91 -14.82
CA MET A 59 -8.26 3.91 -13.82
C MET A 59 -7.30 5.10 -13.74
N LEU A 60 -5.99 4.84 -13.86
CA LEU A 60 -4.96 5.87 -13.70
C LEU A 60 -4.47 6.47 -15.03
N GLY A 61 -4.96 5.98 -16.17
CA GLY A 61 -4.51 6.43 -17.49
C GLY A 61 -3.04 6.10 -17.79
N ILE A 62 -2.55 4.97 -17.28
CA ILE A 62 -1.16 4.50 -17.47
C ILE A 62 -1.15 3.16 -18.20
N SER A 63 0.03 2.68 -18.61
CA SER A 63 0.16 1.32 -19.17
C SER A 63 0.17 0.24 -18.07
N GLU A 64 -0.22 -0.99 -18.42
CA GLU A 64 -0.08 -2.14 -17.50
C GLU A 64 1.37 -2.40 -17.09
N ALA A 65 2.31 -2.18 -18.02
CA ALA A 65 3.75 -2.27 -17.74
C ALA A 65 4.18 -1.23 -16.70
N SER A 66 3.65 0.00 -16.79
CA SER A 66 3.84 1.05 -15.79
C SER A 66 3.27 0.62 -14.44
N SER A 67 2.03 0.09 -14.41
CA SER A 67 1.41 -0.41 -13.18
C SER A 67 2.27 -1.49 -12.49
N LYS A 68 2.77 -2.48 -13.24
CA LYS A 68 3.67 -3.52 -12.73
C LYS A 68 4.97 -2.95 -12.16
N ASN A 69 5.62 -2.06 -12.92
CA ASN A 69 6.87 -1.45 -12.49
C ASN A 69 6.67 -0.57 -11.25
N MET A 70 5.59 0.21 -11.21
CA MET A 70 5.24 1.06 -10.07
C MET A 70 4.95 0.24 -8.82
N LEU A 71 4.24 -0.88 -8.93
CA LEU A 71 4.02 -1.79 -7.81
C LEU A 71 5.34 -2.36 -7.28
N TYR A 72 6.23 -2.79 -8.17
CA TYR A 72 7.56 -3.28 -7.80
C TYR A 72 8.36 -2.21 -7.04
N GLN A 73 8.38 -0.97 -7.56
CA GLN A 73 9.07 0.14 -6.92
C GLN A 73 8.44 0.53 -5.58
N ALA A 74 7.12 0.50 -5.47
CA ALA A 74 6.39 0.76 -4.22
C ALA A 74 6.81 -0.24 -3.13
N LYS A 75 6.78 -1.54 -3.43
CA LYS A 75 7.22 -2.61 -2.51
C LYS A 75 8.69 -2.46 -2.13
N ARG A 76 9.55 -2.14 -3.10
CA ARG A 76 10.99 -1.95 -2.86
C ARG A 76 11.26 -0.75 -1.95
N LYS A 77 10.53 0.35 -2.12
CA LYS A 77 10.64 1.55 -1.28
C LYS A 77 10.07 1.30 0.12
N LEU A 78 8.92 0.64 0.24
CA LEU A 78 8.35 0.24 1.54
C LEU A 78 9.32 -0.63 2.35
N ARG A 79 9.92 -1.65 1.73
CA ARG A 79 10.92 -2.49 2.41
C ARG A 79 12.08 -1.65 2.96
N ARG A 80 12.61 -0.71 2.18
CA ARG A 80 13.69 0.18 2.65
C ARG A 80 13.25 1.06 3.83
N LEU A 81 12.07 1.67 3.72
CA LEU A 81 11.51 2.53 4.77
C LEU A 81 11.28 1.77 6.08
N LEU A 82 10.77 0.54 6.00
CA LEU A 82 10.57 -0.33 7.16
C LEU A 82 11.92 -0.72 7.80
N SER A 83 12.90 -1.13 6.99
CA SER A 83 14.24 -1.46 7.50
C SER A 83 14.97 -0.25 8.11
N GLU A 84 14.72 0.96 7.63
CA GLU A 84 15.25 2.21 8.23
C GLU A 84 14.55 2.52 9.57
N SER A 85 13.22 2.33 9.65
CA SER A 85 12.47 2.53 10.89
C SER A 85 12.88 1.56 11.99
N GLU A 86 13.16 0.29 11.67
CA GLU A 86 13.67 -0.68 12.64
C GLU A 86 15.05 -0.31 13.18
N LYS A 87 15.91 0.28 12.34
CA LYS A 87 17.25 0.73 12.75
C LYS A 87 17.19 1.93 13.68
N SER A 88 16.23 2.83 13.51
CA SER A 88 16.09 4.02 14.34
C SER A 88 15.58 3.70 15.76
N VAL A 89 14.84 2.60 15.95
CA VAL A 89 14.36 2.15 17.28
C VAL A 89 15.48 1.49 18.10
N LYS A 90 16.55 1.01 17.46
CA LYS A 90 17.63 0.27 18.13
C LYS A 90 18.79 1.16 18.63
N SER A 91 18.71 2.47 18.43
CA SER A 91 19.75 3.43 18.81
C SER A 91 19.28 4.37 19.92
N GLU A 92 19.05 3.80 21.11
CA GLU A 92 19.05 4.56 22.37
C GLU A 92 19.92 3.78 23.37
N PRO A 93 21.24 4.06 23.42
CA PRO A 93 22.10 3.53 24.47
C PRO A 93 21.92 4.39 25.73
N SER A 94 21.43 3.77 26.81
CA SER A 94 21.64 4.26 28.19
C SER A 94 23.10 4.07 28.61
#